data_AF-A0A9N9J664-F1
#
_entry.id   AF-A0A9N9J664-F1
#
_cell.length_a   1.000
_cell.length_b   1.000
_cell.length_c   1.000
_cell.angle_alpha   90.00
_cell.angle_beta   90.00
_cell.angle_gamma   90.00
#
_symmetry.space_group_name_H-M   'P 1'
#
loop_
_entity.id
_entity.type
_entity.pdbx_description
1 polymer ?
#
loop_
_entity_poly.entity_id
_entity_poly.type
_entity_poly.pdbx_seq_one_letter_code
_entity_poly.pdbx_strand_id
1 'polypeptide(L)'
;VPLEDLADDDDLYYLFTIHDVNNDGFLDGHELREAFTDNIIGSNDEQPPLKLEEIIEMIDHVLLEDDMDNDGKVGWEEYLLSQAYHQVN
;
A
#
# COMPACT_ATOMS: atom_id res chain seq x y z
N VAL A 1 7.76 -11.36 -9.75
CA VAL A 1 7.81 -10.40 -10.87
C VAL A 1 8.19 -9.07 -10.25
N PRO A 2 9.25 -8.37 -10.70
CA PRO A 2 9.60 -7.08 -10.12
C PRO A 2 8.46 -6.09 -10.38
N LEU A 3 8.11 -5.26 -9.38
CA LEU A 3 7.09 -4.20 -9.47
C LEU A 3 7.42 -3.10 -10.51
N GLU A 4 8.59 -3.21 -11.16
CA GLU A 4 9.16 -2.23 -12.09
C GLU A 4 8.55 -2.28 -13.51
N ASP A 5 7.79 -3.32 -13.85
CA ASP A 5 7.25 -3.55 -15.21
C ASP A 5 5.71 -3.41 -15.31
N LEU A 6 5.01 -3.08 -14.23
CA LEU A 6 3.56 -2.89 -14.23
C LEU A 6 3.23 -1.45 -13.81
N ALA A 7 2.58 -0.70 -14.69
CA ALA A 7 1.59 0.31 -14.28
C ALA A 7 0.94 0.91 -15.53
N ASP A 8 0.24 0.09 -16.32
CA ASP A 8 -0.96 0.65 -16.96
C ASP A 8 -1.91 1.08 -15.82
N ASP A 9 -2.68 2.16 -15.99
CA ASP A 9 -3.63 2.66 -14.96
C ASP A 9 -4.52 1.53 -14.40
N ASP A 10 -4.82 0.53 -15.23
CA ASP A 10 -5.60 -0.66 -14.89
C ASP A 10 -4.91 -1.58 -13.87
N ASP A 11 -3.58 -1.72 -13.91
CA ASP A 11 -2.82 -2.57 -12.98
C ASP A 11 -2.71 -1.90 -11.60
N LEU A 12 -2.51 -0.58 -11.56
CA LEU A 12 -2.53 0.19 -10.32
C LEU A 12 -3.92 0.17 -9.69
N TYR A 13 -4.96 0.31 -10.53
CA TYR A 13 -6.34 0.23 -10.06
C TYR A 13 -6.67 -1.18 -9.54
N TYR A 14 -6.18 -2.22 -10.21
CA TYR A 14 -6.29 -3.58 -9.71
C TYR A 14 -5.60 -3.75 -8.35
N LEU A 15 -4.37 -3.25 -8.20
CA LEU A 15 -3.63 -3.34 -6.94
C LEU A 15 -4.32 -2.59 -5.79
N PHE A 16 -4.93 -1.44 -6.08
CA PHE A 16 -5.73 -0.70 -5.13
C PHE A 16 -7.00 -1.50 -4.72
N THR A 17 -7.76 -1.98 -5.70
CA THR A 17 -9.04 -2.67 -5.46
C THR A 17 -8.91 -4.02 -4.76
N ILE A 18 -7.81 -4.76 -4.93
CA ILE A 18 -7.64 -6.03 -4.20
C ILE A 18 -7.40 -5.83 -2.70
N HIS A 19 -6.92 -4.65 -2.29
CA HIS A 19 -6.64 -4.32 -0.90
C HIS A 19 -7.76 -3.51 -0.24
N ASP A 20 -8.64 -2.86 -1.02
CA ASP A 20 -9.90 -2.28 -0.56
C ASP A 20 -10.92 -3.39 -0.25
N VAL A 21 -10.74 -4.04 0.90
CA VAL A 21 -11.55 -5.20 1.33
C VAL A 21 -13.01 -4.82 1.50
N ASN A 22 -13.27 -3.61 1.99
CA ASN A 22 -14.61 -3.16 2.30
C ASN A 22 -15.32 -2.47 1.10
N ASN A 23 -14.58 -2.18 0.03
CA ASN A 23 -15.02 -1.50 -1.20
C ASN A 23 -15.59 -0.10 -0.96
N ASP A 24 -15.03 0.66 -0.01
CA ASP A 24 -15.41 2.06 0.22
C ASP A 24 -14.64 3.05 -0.67
N GLY A 25 -13.66 2.58 -1.44
CA GLY A 25 -12.83 3.38 -2.33
C GLY A 25 -11.64 4.03 -1.63
N PHE A 26 -11.31 3.59 -0.42
CA PHE A 26 -10.17 4.06 0.37
C PHE A 26 -9.39 2.86 0.92
N LEU A 27 -8.11 3.07 1.21
CA LEU A 27 -7.29 2.10 1.95
C LEU A 27 -7.06 2.64 3.36
N ASP A 28 -7.65 1.97 4.35
CA ASP A 28 -7.41 2.28 5.75
C ASP A 28 -6.17 1.56 6.31
N GLY A 29 -5.76 1.94 7.52
CA GLY A 29 -4.59 1.31 8.17
C GLY A 29 -4.71 -0.20 8.39
N HIS A 30 -5.91 -0.76 8.52
CA HIS A 30 -6.07 -2.22 8.59
C HIS A 30 -5.88 -2.86 7.22
N GLU A 31 -6.42 -2.27 6.16
CA GLU A 31 -6.26 -2.75 4.78
C GLU A 31 -4.80 -2.68 4.34
N LEU A 32 -4.10 -1.58 4.67
CA LEU A 32 -2.65 -1.46 4.47
C LEU A 32 -1.87 -2.52 5.25
N ARG A 33 -2.25 -2.82 6.50
CA ARG A 33 -1.61 -3.86 7.30
C ARG A 33 -1.70 -5.24 6.65
N GLU A 34 -2.88 -5.60 6.16
CA GLU A 34 -3.09 -6.87 5.47
C GLU A 34 -2.26 -6.91 4.17
N ALA A 35 -2.24 -5.82 3.40
CA ALA A 35 -1.44 -5.68 2.17
C ALA A 35 0.06 -5.90 2.40
N PHE A 36 0.61 -5.30 3.46
CA PHE A 36 2.00 -5.50 3.85
C PHE A 36 2.26 -6.94 4.30
N THR A 37 1.38 -7.47 5.15
CA THR A 37 1.50 -8.84 5.67
C THR A 37 1.48 -9.87 4.54
N ASP A 38 0.60 -9.72 3.55
CA ASP A 38 0.51 -10.61 2.39
C ASP A 38 1.75 -10.51 1.48
N ASN A 39 2.27 -9.30 1.25
CA ASN A 39 3.51 -9.12 0.47
C ASN A 39 4.74 -9.70 1.16
N ILE A 40 4.81 -9.64 2.49
CA ILE A 40 5.92 -10.15 3.29
C ILE A 40 5.84 -11.68 3.40
N ILE A 41 4.66 -12.25 3.64
CA ILE A 41 4.47 -13.71 3.78
C ILE A 41 4.61 -14.42 2.43
N GLY A 42 4.27 -13.78 1.31
CA GLY A 42 4.47 -14.33 -0.04
C GLY A 42 5.94 -14.36 -0.50
N SER A 43 6.83 -13.63 0.18
CA SER A 43 8.21 -13.36 -0.27
C SER A 43 9.24 -14.17 0.51
N ASN A 44 9.33 -15.47 0.22
CA ASN A 44 10.31 -16.45 0.72
C ASN A 44 10.28 -16.75 2.24
N ASP A 45 10.19 -18.05 2.54
CA ASP A 45 10.32 -18.69 3.88
C ASP A 45 11.62 -18.36 4.66
N GLU A 46 12.50 -17.51 4.13
CA GLU A 46 13.81 -17.18 4.69
C GLU A 46 13.87 -15.84 5.44
N GLN A 47 12.83 -14.99 5.35
CA GLN A 47 12.77 -13.74 6.14
C GLN A 47 12.03 -13.98 7.46
N PRO A 48 12.56 -13.53 8.61
CA PRO A 48 11.82 -13.55 9.85
C PRO A 48 10.52 -12.74 9.67
N PRO A 49 9.40 -13.21 10.23
CA PRO A 49 8.17 -12.43 10.18
C PRO A 49 8.44 -11.04 10.77
N LEU A 50 8.09 -9.99 10.03
CA LEU A 50 8.19 -8.63 10.55
C LEU A 50 7.40 -8.53 11.84
N LYS A 51 7.93 -7.76 12.79
CA LYS A 51 7.22 -7.50 14.04
C LYS A 51 6.03 -6.60 13.76
N LEU A 52 5.00 -6.73 14.59
CA LEU A 52 3.82 -5.89 14.50
C LEU A 52 4.19 -4.40 14.59
N GLU A 53 5.18 -4.05 15.41
CA GLU A 53 5.66 -2.67 15.53
C GLU A 53 6.27 -2.14 14.22
N GLU A 54 7.01 -2.97 13.48
CA GLU A 54 7.60 -2.56 12.19
C GLU A 54 6.51 -2.35 11.13
N ILE A 55 5.48 -3.20 11.13
CA ILE A 55 4.34 -3.04 10.22
C ILE A 55 3.56 -1.77 10.55
N ILE A 56 3.37 -1.45 11.84
CA ILE A 56 2.73 -0.21 12.28
C ILE A 56 3.54 1.00 11.83
N GLU A 57 4.86 0.99 12.00
CA GLU A 57 5.73 2.07 11.53
C GLU A 57 5.61 2.27 10.01
N MET A 58 5.57 1.18 9.23
CA MET A 58 5.37 1.26 7.77
C MET A 58 4.01 1.88 7.39
N ILE A 59 2.94 1.52 8.09
CA ILE A 59 1.60 2.10 7.87
C ILE A 59 1.60 3.58 8.23
N ASP A 60 2.16 3.94 9.39
CA ASP A 60 2.26 5.33 9.83
C ASP A 60 3.05 6.17 8.83
N HIS A 61 4.12 5.61 8.24
CA HIS A 61 4.88 6.27 7.18
C HIS A 61 4.06 6.48 5.92
N VAL A 62 3.33 5.48 5.44
CA VAL A 62 2.46 5.61 4.25
C VAL A 62 1.39 6.66 4.48
N LEU A 63 0.67 6.60 5.61
CA LEU A 63 -0.36 7.59 5.91
C LEU A 63 0.25 8.99 6.02
N LEU A 64 1.41 9.15 6.67
CA LEU A 64 2.03 10.47 6.78
C LEU A 64 2.43 11.08 5.43
N GLU A 65 2.79 10.25 4.45
CA GLU A 65 3.25 10.70 3.13
C GLU A 65 2.09 10.88 2.13
N ASP A 66 1.10 10.00 2.19
CA ASP A 66 0.07 9.86 1.15
C ASP A 66 -1.31 10.38 1.56
N ASP A 67 -1.64 10.39 2.86
CA ASP A 67 -2.91 10.96 3.38
C ASP A 67 -2.80 12.49 3.43
N MET A 68 -3.18 13.12 2.32
CA MET A 68 -3.00 14.57 2.11
C MET A 68 -4.11 15.37 2.79
N ASP A 69 -5.30 14.80 2.93
CA ASP A 69 -6.44 15.45 3.57
C ASP A 69 -6.61 15.12 5.07
N ASN A 70 -5.76 14.21 5.60
CA ASN A 70 -5.67 13.76 6.98
C ASN A 70 -6.97 13.10 7.49
N ASP A 71 -7.66 12.36 6.62
CA ASP A 71 -8.86 11.59 6.99
C ASP A 71 -8.54 10.23 7.63
N GLY A 72 -7.27 9.84 7.63
CA GLY A 72 -6.75 8.58 8.17
C GLY A 72 -6.79 7.42 7.18
N LYS A 73 -7.00 7.69 5.90
CA LYS A 73 -7.06 6.72 4.81
C LYS A 73 -6.33 7.25 3.58
N VAL A 74 -6.11 6.37 2.61
CA VAL A 74 -5.55 6.74 1.30
C VAL A 74 -6.58 6.51 0.21
N GLY A 75 -7.03 7.58 -0.42
CA GLY A 75 -7.91 7.53 -1.58
C GLY A 75 -7.17 7.18 -2.89
N TRP A 76 -7.93 6.90 -3.94
CA TRP A 76 -7.36 6.60 -5.26
C TRP A 76 -6.49 7.74 -5.83
N GLU A 77 -6.91 8.99 -5.66
CA GLU A 77 -6.15 10.15 -6.15
C GLU A 77 -4.81 10.29 -5.41
N GLU A 78 -4.82 10.10 -4.10
CA GLU A 78 -3.64 10.11 -3.23
C GLU A 78 -2.68 8.96 -3.58
N TYR A 79 -3.23 7.77 -3.77
CA TYR A 79 -2.47 6.59 -4.19
C TYR A 79 -1.74 6.82 -5.53
N LEU A 80 -2.41 7.41 -6.53
CA LEU A 80 -1.79 7.73 -7.80
C LEU A 80 -0.69 8.79 -7.66
N LEU A 81 -0.89 9.79 -6.82
CA LEU A 81 0.11 10.83 -6.56
C LEU A 81 1.36 10.24 -5.90
N SER A 82 1.18 9.35 -4.94
CA SER A 82 2.25 8.60 -4.29
C SER A 82 3.08 7.82 -5.31
N GLN A 83 2.42 7.02 -6.15
CA GLN A 83 3.12 6.22 -7.18
C GLN A 83 3.86 7.09 -8.20
N ALA A 84 3.28 8.22 -8.60
CA ALA A 84 3.95 9.19 -9.47
C ALA A 84 5.18 9.83 -8.80
N TYR A 85 5.14 10.06 -7.49
CA TYR A 85 6.27 10.61 -6.74
C TYR A 85 7.42 9.60 -6.63
N HIS A 86 7.11 8.33 -6.39
CA HIS A 86 8.09 7.24 -6.30
C HIS A 86 8.66 6.81 -7.65
N GLN A 87 8.00 7.07 -8.79
CA GLN A 87 8.57 6.84 -10.12
C GLN A 87 9.62 7.89 -10.54
N VAL A 88 9.61 9.08 -9.93
CA VAL A 88 10.40 10.23 -10.38
C VAL A 88 11.64 10.50 -9.50
N ASN A 89 11.73 9.89 -8.32
CA ASN A 89 12.85 10.01 -7.37
C ASN A 89 13.56 8.67 -7.13
#